data_AF-A0A7W8QRL6-F1
#
_entry.id   AF-A0A7W8QRL6-F1
#
_cell.length_a   1.000
_cell.length_b   1.000
_cell.length_c   1.000
_cell.angle_alpha   90.00
_cell.angle_beta   90.00
_cell.angle_gamma   90.00
#
_symmetry.space_group_name_H-M   'P 1'
#
loop_
_entity.id
_entity.type
_entity.pdbx_description
1 polymer ?
#
loop_
_entity_poly.entity_id
_entity_poly.type
_entity_poly.pdbx_seq_one_letter_code
_entity_poly.pdbx_strand_id
1 'polypeptide(L)' 'MDSLETPPGLYCPECGEAAQAKPPRIWAVGTARPAHSHLDGEPLCPVMTRWGYRPAEAVTTPPA' A
#
# COMPACT_ATOMS: atom_id res chain seq x y z
N MET A 1 8.59 23.75 18.36
CA MET A 1 7.45 23.25 17.57
C MET A 1 7.96 21.99 16.91
N ASP A 2 7.61 20.86 17.52
CA ASP A 2 8.17 19.54 17.27
C ASP A 2 7.62 19.02 15.92
N SER A 3 8.33 19.35 14.84
CA SER A 3 8.12 18.69 13.55
C SER A 3 8.75 17.32 13.66
N LEU A 4 7.97 16.33 14.08
CA LEU A 4 8.26 14.93 13.82
C LEU A 4 8.23 14.75 12.30
N GLU A 5 9.34 15.06 11.65
CA GLU A 5 9.63 14.67 10.28
C GLU A 5 9.56 13.14 10.25
N THR A 6 8.38 12.62 10.00
CA THR A 6 8.23 11.19 9.74
C THR A 6 9.09 10.93 8.51
N PRO A 7 10.12 10.06 8.59
CA PRO A 7 10.93 9.74 7.42
C PRO A 7 9.98 9.33 6.29
N PRO A 8 10.30 9.62 5.00
CA PRO A 8 9.39 9.31 3.90
C PRO A 8 9.10 7.80 3.90
N GLY A 9 7.95 7.46 4.46
CA GLY A 9 7.41 6.11 4.52
C GLY A 9 6.60 5.84 3.27
N LEU A 10 6.42 4.56 2.97
CA LEU A 10 5.39 4.14 2.04
C LEU A 10 4.07 4.07 2.82
N TYR A 11 2.98 4.54 2.21
CA TYR A 11 1.64 4.54 2.79
C TYR A 11 0.63 3.97 1.82
N CYS A 12 -0.42 3.35 2.36
CA CYS A 12 -1.60 3.01 1.59
C CYS A 12 -2.42 4.28 1.33
N PRO A 13 -2.74 4.61 0.07
CA PRO A 13 -3.50 5.83 -0.24
C PRO A 13 -4.98 5.75 0.21
N GLU A 14 -5.52 4.55 0.46
CA GLU A 14 -6.94 4.38 0.80
C GLU A 14 -7.22 4.47 2.30
N CYS A 15 -6.35 3.91 3.15
CA CYS A 15 -6.55 3.89 4.60
C CYS A 15 -5.49 4.69 5.39
N GLY A 16 -4.42 5.13 4.73
CA GLY A 16 -3.32 5.88 5.35
C GLY A 16 -2.36 5.07 6.22
N GLU A 17 -2.57 3.76 6.34
CA GLU A 17 -1.66 2.90 7.07
C GLU A 17 -0.28 2.80 6.40
N ALA A 18 0.74 2.55 7.21
CA ALA A 18 2.10 2.34 6.74
C ALA A 18 2.18 1.08 5.86
N ALA A 19 2.97 1.20 4.79
CA ALA A 19 3.27 0.14 3.85
C ALA A 19 4.77 -0.16 3.85
N GLN A 20 5.14 -1.31 3.30
CA GLN A 20 6.51 -1.76 3.16
C GLN A 20 6.82 -2.19 1.73
N ALA A 21 8.07 -2.03 1.31
CA ALA A 21 8.61 -2.54 0.04
C ALA A 21 8.83 -4.06 0.08
N LYS A 22 7.77 -4.77 0.41
CA LYS A 22 7.71 -6.22 0.41
C LYS A 22 6.38 -6.66 -0.19
N PRO A 23 6.38 -7.74 -0.97
CA PRO A 23 5.15 -8.32 -1.48
C PRO A 23 4.27 -8.86 -0.34
N PRO A 24 2.93 -8.84 -0.49
CA PRO A 24 2.02 -9.40 0.49
C PRO A 24 2.13 -10.92 0.56
N ARG A 25 1.65 -11.49 1.67
CA ARG A 25 1.62 -12.94 1.92
C ARG A 25 0.67 -13.66 0.96
N ILE A 26 -0.42 -13.00 0.61
CA ILE A 26 -1.44 -13.47 -0.32
C ILE A 26 -1.68 -12.42 -1.40
N TRP A 27 -1.88 -12.85 -2.63
CA TRP A 27 -2.29 -11.99 -3.74
C TRP A 27 -3.10 -12.79 -4.77
N ALA A 28 -3.84 -12.08 -5.62
CA ALA A 28 -4.72 -12.71 -6.59
C ALA A 28 -3.94 -13.54 -7.63
N VAL A 29 -4.37 -14.79 -7.84
CA VAL A 29 -3.82 -15.69 -8.85
C VAL A 29 -4.05 -15.12 -10.25
N GLY A 30 -3.06 -15.26 -11.13
CA GLY A 30 -3.14 -14.75 -12.50
C GLY A 30 -2.94 -13.23 -12.62
N THR A 31 -2.58 -12.55 -11.53
CA THR A 31 -2.20 -11.14 -11.53
C THR A 31 -0.71 -10.96 -11.26
N ALA A 32 -0.17 -9.80 -11.63
CA ALA A 32 1.19 -9.44 -11.25
C ALA A 32 1.32 -9.36 -9.72
N ARG A 33 2.41 -9.91 -9.19
CA ARG A 33 2.70 -9.86 -7.76
C ARG A 33 2.90 -8.40 -7.31
N PRO A 34 2.13 -7.89 -6.35
CA PRO A 34 2.33 -6.53 -5.84
C PRO A 34 3.71 -6.37 -5.20
N ALA A 35 4.33 -5.21 -5.39
CA ALA A 35 5.63 -4.89 -4.80
C ALA A 35 5.53 -4.46 -3.33
N HIS A 36 4.34 -4.02 -2.91
CA HIS A 36 4.09 -3.42 -1.60
C HIS A 36 2.97 -4.13 -0.86
N SER A 37 3.06 -4.12 0.47
CA SER A 37 2.07 -4.67 1.38
C SER A 37 1.89 -3.73 2.57
N HIS A 38 0.81 -3.93 3.32
CA HIS A 38 0.74 -3.40 4.69
C HIS A 38 1.78 -4.07 5.58
N LEU A 39 2.02 -3.51 6.76
CA LEU A 39 2.99 -4.04 7.72
C LEU A 39 2.59 -5.43 8.25
N ASP A 40 1.29 -5.71 8.35
CA ASP A 40 0.73 -7.03 8.68
C ASP A 40 0.94 -8.07 7.55
N GLY A 41 1.33 -7.63 6.35
CA GLY A 41 1.61 -8.48 5.19
C GLY A 41 0.41 -8.74 4.28
N GLU A 42 -0.74 -8.12 4.53
CA GLU A 42 -1.87 -8.09 3.59
C GLU A 42 -1.60 -7.18 2.39
N PRO A 43 -2.23 -7.44 1.23
CA PRO A 43 -2.19 -6.51 0.11
C PRO A 43 -2.74 -5.15 0.51
N LEU A 44 -2.24 -4.08 -0.11
CA LEU A 44 -2.81 -2.75 0.07
C LEU A 44 -4.30 -2.74 -0.32
N CYS A 45 -5.06 -1.84 0.30
CA CYS A 45 -6.49 -1.71 0.08
C CYS A 45 -6.85 -1.74 -1.42
N PRO A 46 -7.92 -2.47 -1.78
CA PRO A 46 -8.27 -2.66 -3.18
C PRO A 46 -8.87 -1.38 -3.78
N VAL A 47 -8.37 -0.99 -4.94
CA VAL A 47 -8.92 0.07 -5.78
C VAL A 47 -9.61 -0.52 -7.00
N MET A 48 -10.71 0.10 -7.43
CA MET A 48 -11.40 -0.31 -8.65
C MET A 48 -10.65 0.20 -9.88
N THR A 49 -10.22 -0.73 -10.74
CA THR A 49 -9.60 -0.41 -12.03
C THR A 49 -10.49 -0.89 -13.18
N ARG A 50 -10.15 -0.54 -14.42
CA ARG A 50 -10.81 -1.11 -15.62
C ARG A 50 -10.73 -2.64 -15.71
N TRP A 51 -9.82 -3.26 -14.96
CA TRP A 51 -9.60 -4.70 -14.90
C TRP A 51 -10.16 -5.35 -13.62
N GLY A 52 -11.04 -4.66 -12.90
CA GLY A 52 -11.56 -5.07 -11.61
C GLY A 52 -10.74 -4.53 -10.43
N TYR A 53 -10.97 -5.11 -9.25
CA TYR A 53 -10.28 -4.70 -8.03
C TYR A 53 -8.82 -5.16 -8.04
N ARG A 54 -7.91 -4.23 -7.75
CA ARG A 54 -6.48 -4.50 -7.58
C ARG A 54 -5.96 -3.82 -6.32
N PRO A 55 -4.91 -4.35 -5.68
CA PRO A 55 -4.26 -3.63 -4.59
C PRO A 55 -3.80 -2.24 -5.05
N ALA A 56 -3.95 -1.23 -4.20
CA ALA A 56 -3.41 0.09 -4.44
C ALA A 56 -1.88 0.06 -4.61
N GLU A 57 -1.32 1.11 -5.21
CA GLU A 57 0.11 1.36 -5.20
C GLU A 57 0.47 2.25 -4.02
N ALA A 58 1.59 1.95 -3.35
CA ALA A 58 2.03 2.72 -2.20
C ALA A 58 2.48 4.13 -2.63
N VAL A 59 2.18 5.11 -1.79
CA VAL A 59 2.56 6.51 -1.97
C VAL A 59 3.53 6.97 -0.89
N THR A 60 4.32 8.00 -1.15
CA THR A 60 5.30 8.55 -0.19
C THR A 60 4.70 9.54 0.81
N THR A 61 3.40 9.79 0.71
CA THR A 61 2.68 10.77 1.53
C THR A 61 1.34 10.17 1.92
N PRO A 62 0.98 10.14 3.20
CA PRO A 62 -0.32 9.62 3.63
C PRO A 62 -1.46 10.49 3.07
N PRO A 63 -2.67 9.92 2.92
CA PRO A 63 -3.87 10.70 2.62
C PRO A 63 -4.13 11.71 3.74
N ALA A 64 -4.74 12.85 3.37
CA ALA A 64 -5.03 13.98 4.27
C ALA A 64 -6.12 13.66 5.30
#